data_AF-A0A3D4JRW6-F1
#
_entry.id   AF-A0A3D4JRW6-F1
#
_cell.length_a   1.000
_cell.length_b   1.000
_cell.length_c   1.000
_cell.angle_alpha   90.00
_cell.angle_beta   90.00
_cell.angle_gamma   90.00
#
_symmetry.space_group_name_H-M   'P 1'
#
loop_
_entity.id
_entity.type
_entity.pdbx_description
1 polymer ?
#
loop_
_entity_poly.entity_id
_entity_poly.type
_entity_poly.pdbx_seq_one_letter_code
_entity_poly.pdbx_strand_id
1 'polypeptide(L)'
;RISKLAPISFSMAMNDYGFELFSDKEIPLNDENLHKILSRENLMTDVISSINSAEMARRKFRDIAVISGMVIQNYAGKQRSNKSLQSSAGLIFKVLEDYDPNHFLVRQAYTEVFNAQLQE
;
A
#
# COMPACT_ATOMS: atom_id res chain seq x y z
N ARG A 1 -0.81 -4.87 -13.85
CA ARG A 1 -0.21 -4.97 -15.22
C ARG A 1 -1.26 -4.87 -16.32
N ILE A 2 -2.33 -5.67 -16.31
CA ILE A 2 -3.43 -5.57 -17.30
C ILE A 2 -4.02 -4.15 -17.36
N SER A 3 -4.18 -3.51 -16.20
CA SER A 3 -4.63 -2.12 -16.08
C SER A 3 -3.74 -1.07 -16.77
N LYS A 4 -2.50 -1.42 -17.16
CA LYS A 4 -1.63 -0.54 -17.96
C LYS A 4 -1.99 -0.57 -19.45
N LEU A 5 -2.70 -1.60 -19.93
CA LEU A 5 -3.16 -1.73 -21.32
C LEU A 5 -4.47 -0.97 -21.55
N ALA A 6 -5.41 -1.12 -20.62
CA ALA A 6 -6.67 -0.38 -20.62
C ALA A 6 -7.18 -0.19 -19.17
N PRO A 7 -7.86 0.94 -18.86
CA PRO A 7 -8.54 1.11 -17.58
C PRO A 7 -9.66 0.07 -17.41
N ILE A 8 -9.47 -0.85 -16.46
CA ILE A 8 -10.38 -1.97 -16.21
C ILE A 8 -10.40 -2.31 -14.71
N SER A 9 -11.56 -2.72 -14.22
CA SER A 9 -11.75 -3.20 -12.85
C SER A 9 -12.02 -4.70 -12.87
N PHE A 10 -11.53 -5.39 -11.84
CA PHE A 10 -11.70 -6.83 -11.69
C PHE A 10 -12.33 -7.18 -10.35
N SER A 11 -13.20 -8.19 -10.38
CA SER A 11 -13.47 -9.03 -9.22
C SER A 11 -12.49 -10.19 -9.25
N MET A 12 -11.95 -10.56 -8.10
CA MET A 12 -10.93 -11.62 -7.99
C MET A 12 -11.34 -12.66 -6.96
N ALA A 13 -11.13 -13.93 -7.29
CA ALA A 13 -11.22 -15.07 -6.38
C ALA A 13 -9.93 -15.89 -6.48
N MET A 14 -9.45 -16.45 -5.38
CA MET A 14 -8.23 -17.27 -5.37
C MET A 14 -8.31 -18.41 -4.37
N ASN A 15 -7.56 -19.47 -4.64
CA ASN A 15 -7.28 -20.58 -3.73
C ASN A 15 -5.87 -21.12 -4.00
N ASP A 16 -5.49 -22.23 -3.35
CA ASP A 16 -4.16 -22.83 -3.47
C ASP A 16 -3.81 -23.35 -4.88
N TYR A 17 -4.81 -23.51 -5.75
CA TYR A 17 -4.65 -24.04 -7.11
C TYR A 17 -4.66 -22.95 -8.19
N GLY A 18 -5.02 -21.72 -7.84
CA GLY A 18 -5.03 -20.62 -8.78
C GLY A 18 -5.95 -19.47 -8.39
N PHE A 19 -6.24 -18.62 -9.37
CA PHE A 19 -7.08 -17.46 -9.22
C PHE A 19 -7.91 -17.22 -10.48
N GLU A 20 -9.02 -16.53 -10.30
CA GLU A 20 -9.91 -16.07 -11.36
C GLU A 20 -9.98 -14.55 -11.34
N LEU A 21 -10.01 -13.94 -12.54
CA LEU A 21 -10.26 -12.52 -12.73
C LEU A 21 -11.52 -12.36 -13.58
N PHE A 22 -12.53 -11.70 -13.01
CA PHE A 22 -13.80 -11.43 -13.67
C PHE A 22 -13.96 -9.94 -13.94
N SER A 23 -14.41 -9.56 -15.13
CA SER A 23 -14.71 -8.17 -15.51
C SER A 23 -15.97 -8.12 -16.38
N ASP A 24 -16.69 -7.00 -16.31
CA ASP A 24 -17.83 -6.68 -17.18
C ASP A 24 -17.40 -6.21 -18.57
N LYS A 25 -16.09 -5.94 -18.75
CA LYS A 25 -15.47 -5.54 -20.01
C LYS A 25 -14.60 -6.65 -20.56
N GLU A 26 -14.43 -6.65 -21.88
CA GLU A 26 -13.47 -7.52 -22.54
C GLU A 26 -12.06 -7.26 -22.01
N ILE A 27 -11.40 -8.34 -21.57
CA ILE A 27 -10.05 -8.27 -21.02
C ILE A 27 -9.08 -8.31 -22.21
N PRO A 28 -8.25 -7.28 -22.45
CA PRO A 28 -7.41 -7.18 -23.64
C PRO A 28 -6.19 -8.10 -23.54
N LEU A 29 -6.42 -9.41 -23.59
CA LEU A 29 -5.41 -10.46 -23.50
C LEU A 29 -5.26 -11.16 -24.85
N ASN A 30 -4.01 -11.46 -25.20
CA ASN A 30 -3.65 -12.35 -26.30
C ASN A 30 -2.41 -13.17 -25.89
N ASP A 31 -2.09 -14.22 -26.65
CA ASP A 31 -1.00 -15.13 -26.29
C ASP A 31 0.34 -14.40 -26.14
N GLU A 32 0.61 -13.42 -27.00
CA GLU A 32 1.84 -12.63 -26.96
C GLU A 32 1.97 -11.76 -25.69
N ASN A 33 0.88 -11.09 -25.28
CA ASN A 33 0.90 -10.20 -24.12
C ASN A 33 0.78 -10.97 -22.80
N LEU A 34 0.17 -12.15 -22.81
CA LEU A 34 -0.02 -12.97 -21.62
C LEU A 34 1.32 -13.38 -21.03
N HIS A 35 2.26 -13.83 -21.87
CA HIS A 35 3.62 -14.16 -21.46
C HIS A 35 4.35 -12.97 -20.81
N LYS A 36 4.15 -11.76 -21.36
CA LYS A 36 4.74 -10.53 -20.80
C LYS A 36 4.12 -10.15 -19.46
N ILE A 37 2.79 -10.23 -19.36
CA ILE A 37 2.03 -9.91 -18.14
C ILE A 37 2.44 -10.83 -16.99
N LEU A 38 2.59 -12.13 -17.25
CA LEU A 38 2.98 -13.14 -16.26
C LEU A 38 4.50 -13.29 -16.08
N SER A 39 5.30 -12.49 -16.79
CA SER A 39 6.76 -12.55 -16.68
C SER A 39 7.25 -12.18 -15.27
N ARG A 40 8.38 -12.76 -14.85
CA ARG A 40 9.02 -12.39 -13.57
C ARG A 40 9.83 -11.09 -13.65
N GLU A 41 10.04 -10.57 -14.85
CA GLU A 41 10.79 -9.33 -15.07
C GLU A 41 10.08 -8.17 -14.39
N ASN A 42 10.79 -7.36 -13.59
CA ASN A 42 10.25 -6.22 -12.85
C ASN A 42 9.04 -6.55 -11.95
N LEU A 43 8.84 -7.82 -11.56
CA LEU A 43 7.66 -8.26 -10.80
C LEU A 43 7.50 -7.47 -9.50
N MET A 44 8.57 -7.35 -8.71
CA MET A 44 8.53 -6.63 -7.44
C MET A 44 8.19 -5.15 -7.62
N THR A 45 8.78 -4.50 -8.62
CA THR A 45 8.50 -3.10 -8.94
C THR A 45 7.04 -2.91 -9.35
N ASP A 46 6.50 -3.81 -10.17
CA ASP A 46 5.11 -3.75 -10.60
C ASP A 46 4.12 -4.00 -9.46
N VAL A 47 4.42 -4.95 -8.56
CA VAL A 47 3.63 -5.20 -7.34
C VAL A 47 3.61 -3.93 -6.48
N ILE A 48 4.76 -3.34 -6.17
CA ILE A 48 4.87 -2.11 -5.38
C ILE A 48 4.08 -0.96 -6.01
N SER A 49 4.16 -0.82 -7.34
CA SER A 49 3.43 0.23 -8.08
C SER A 49 1.91 0.01 -8.13
N SER A 50 1.46 -1.24 -7.97
CA SER A 50 0.03 -1.60 -7.96
C SER A 50 -0.64 -1.35 -6.61
N ILE A 51 0.16 -1.34 -5.55
CA ILE A 51 -0.27 -1.00 -4.20
C ILE A 51 -0.35 0.53 -4.12
N ASN A 52 -1.42 1.06 -3.50
CA ASN A 52 -1.43 2.47 -3.08
C ASN A 52 -0.51 2.65 -1.86
N SER A 53 0.80 2.47 -2.11
CA SER A 53 1.85 2.37 -1.11
C SER A 53 1.91 3.63 -0.26
N ALA A 54 1.62 4.79 -0.84
CA ALA A 54 1.59 6.07 -0.12
C ALA A 54 0.45 6.13 0.90
N GLU A 55 -0.79 5.81 0.51
CA GLU A 55 -1.93 5.82 1.44
C GLU A 55 -1.79 4.73 2.51
N MET A 56 -1.30 3.55 2.14
CA MET A 56 -1.05 2.47 3.11
C MET A 56 0.09 2.83 4.07
N ALA A 57 1.18 3.41 3.58
CA ALA A 57 2.29 3.86 4.41
C ALA A 57 1.83 4.96 5.37
N ARG A 58 1.03 5.92 4.89
CA ARG A 58 0.41 6.95 5.73
C ARG A 58 -0.48 6.36 6.83
N ARG A 59 -1.24 5.30 6.54
CA ARG A 59 -2.02 4.57 7.56
C ARG A 59 -1.12 3.87 8.57
N LYS A 60 -0.10 3.17 8.10
CA LYS A 60 0.85 2.46 8.94
C LYS A 60 1.68 3.39 9.82
N PHE A 61 1.99 4.59 9.32
CA PHE A 61 2.77 5.60 10.02
C PHE A 61 2.13 6.07 11.33
N ARG A 62 0.82 5.91 11.53
CA ARG A 62 0.17 6.20 12.82
C ARG A 62 0.82 5.44 13.96
N ASP A 63 1.00 4.13 13.80
CA ASP A 63 1.53 3.28 14.86
C ASP A 63 3.00 3.64 15.13
N ILE A 64 3.76 3.90 14.06
CA ILE A 64 5.15 4.36 14.14
C ILE A 64 5.26 5.72 14.84
N ALA A 65 4.38 6.67 14.54
CA ALA A 65 4.35 7.99 15.15
C ALA A 65 3.98 7.95 16.64
N VAL A 66 3.16 6.98 17.06
CA VAL A 66 2.86 6.75 18.47
C VAL A 66 4.08 6.14 19.19
N ILE A 67 4.70 5.11 18.61
CA ILE A 67 5.87 4.43 19.20
C ILE A 67 7.07 5.37 19.32
N SER A 68 7.30 6.20 18.31
CA SER A 68 8.38 7.20 18.31
C SER A 68 8.10 8.43 19.18
N GLY A 69 6.91 8.52 19.78
CA GLY A 69 6.52 9.63 20.65
C GLY A 69 6.13 10.92 19.92
N MET A 70 6.06 10.91 18.58
CA MET A 70 5.62 12.07 17.78
C MET A 70 4.13 12.39 17.99
N VAL A 71 3.33 11.37 18.31
CA VAL A 71 1.90 11.52 18.62
C VAL A 71 1.59 10.83 19.95
N ILE A 72 1.07 11.60 20.90
CA ILE A 72 0.70 11.06 22.21
C ILE A 72 -0.71 10.47 22.14
N GLN A 73 -0.83 9.17 22.43
CA GLN A 73 -2.10 8.43 22.43
C GLN A 73 -2.93 8.67 23.71
N ASN A 74 -2.26 8.66 24.87
CA ASN A 74 -2.90 8.68 26.17
C ASN A 74 -2.50 9.91 26.97
N TYR A 75 -3.49 10.63 27.48
CA TYR A 75 -3.34 11.63 28.53
C TYR A 75 -4.07 11.14 29.78
N ALA A 76 -3.65 11.59 30.96
CA ALA A 76 -4.34 11.27 32.21
C ALA A 76 -5.84 11.58 32.10
N GLY A 77 -6.68 10.54 32.14
CA GLY A 77 -8.14 10.64 32.02
C GLY A 77 -8.70 10.91 30.62
N LYS A 78 -7.88 10.99 29.56
CA LYS A 78 -8.36 11.23 28.17
C LYS A 78 -7.58 10.38 27.15
N GLN A 79 -8.29 9.50 26.44
CA GLN A 79 -7.75 8.82 25.28
C GLN A 79 -8.10 9.59 23.99
N ARG A 80 -7.12 9.77 23.11
CA ARG A 80 -7.41 10.28 21.76
C ARG A 80 -8.02 9.18 20.91
N SER A 81 -9.01 9.53 20.10
CA SER A 81 -9.62 8.58 19.17
C SER A 81 -8.65 8.17 18.07
N ASN A 82 -8.80 6.94 17.56
CA ASN A 82 -8.01 6.45 16.42
C ASN A 82 -8.07 7.40 15.21
N LYS A 83 -9.22 8.05 14.97
CA LYS A 83 -9.38 9.05 13.90
C LYS A 83 -8.50 10.29 14.12
N SER A 84 -8.43 10.79 15.36
CA SER A 84 -7.58 11.93 15.73
C SER A 84 -6.09 11.58 15.60
N LEU A 85 -5.70 10.38 16.04
CA LEU A 85 -4.33 9.88 15.90
C LEU A 85 -3.93 9.75 14.43
N GLN A 86 -4.80 9.15 13.62
CA GLN A 86 -4.58 9.00 12.18
C GLN A 86 -4.42 10.36 11.48
N SER A 87 -5.23 11.34 11.87
CA SER A 87 -5.17 12.69 11.29
C SER A 87 -3.85 13.38 11.65
N SER A 88 -3.43 13.30 12.92
CA SER A 88 -2.19 13.92 13.41
C SER A 88 -0.96 13.28 12.79
N ALA A 89 -0.89 11.94 12.81
CA ALA A 89 0.21 11.19 12.22
C ALA A 89 0.27 11.38 10.70
N GLY A 90 -0.88 11.44 10.02
CA GLY A 90 -0.94 11.69 8.58
C GLY A 90 -0.42 13.07 8.18
N LEU A 91 -0.60 14.10 9.01
CA LEU A 91 -0.01 15.42 8.77
C LEU A 91 1.52 15.39 8.92
N ILE A 92 2.01 14.73 9.98
CA ILE A 92 3.44 14.56 10.21
C ILE A 92 4.09 13.79 9.06
N PHE A 93 3.48 12.67 8.64
CA PHE A 93 3.94 11.87 7.50
C PHE A 93 4.10 12.74 6.25
N LYS A 94 3.08 13.54 5.93
CA LYS A 94 3.11 14.43 4.76
C LYS A 94 4.24 15.46 4.85
N VAL A 95 4.43 16.09 6.01
CA VAL A 95 5.54 17.05 6.20
C VAL A 95 6.89 16.37 6.05
N LEU A 96 7.07 15.16 6.59
CA LEU A 96 8.31 14.41 6.39
C LEU A 96 8.50 14.05 4.92
N GLU A 97 7.46 13.60 4.22
CA GLU A 97 7.56 13.27 2.80
C GLU A 97 7.93 14.50 1.94
N ASP A 98 7.38 15.66 2.25
CA ASP A 98 7.61 16.90 1.50
C ASP A 98 9.01 17.51 1.78
N TYR A 99 9.55 17.39 3.00
CA TYR A 99 10.76 18.09 3.43
C TYR A 99 11.97 17.19 3.77
N ASP A 100 11.74 15.93 4.12
CA ASP A 100 12.76 14.91 4.37
C ASP A 100 12.27 13.52 3.91
N PRO A 101 12.15 13.28 2.59
CA PRO A 101 11.64 12.01 2.06
C PRO A 101 12.52 10.81 2.44
N ASN A 102 13.76 11.04 2.88
CA ASN A 102 14.68 10.00 3.33
C ASN A 102 14.58 9.73 4.84
N HIS A 103 13.69 10.41 5.56
CA HIS A 103 13.50 10.24 6.99
C HIS A 103 13.25 8.76 7.33
N PHE A 104 14.00 8.23 8.31
CA PHE A 104 14.00 6.80 8.62
C PHE A 104 12.61 6.26 9.00
N LEU A 105 11.77 7.06 9.69
CA LEU A 105 10.39 6.66 10.03
C LEU A 105 9.46 6.58 8.81
N VAL A 106 9.68 7.40 7.78
CA VAL A 106 8.91 7.32 6.52
C VAL A 106 9.30 6.03 5.81
N ARG A 107 10.61 5.76 5.69
CA ARG A 107 11.12 4.50 5.12
C ARG A 107 10.57 3.28 5.85
N GLN A 108 10.55 3.31 7.20
CA GLN A 108 9.99 2.23 8.01
C GLN A 108 8.51 1.98 7.69
N ALA A 109 7.70 3.03 7.52
CA ALA A 109 6.29 2.87 7.16
C ALA A 109 6.11 2.16 5.81
N TYR A 110 6.89 2.53 4.80
CA TYR A 110 6.88 1.85 3.50
C TYR A 110 7.37 0.39 3.62
N THR A 111 8.42 0.13 4.40
CA THR A 111 8.93 -1.23 4.63
C THR A 111 7.90 -2.12 5.33
N GLU A 112 7.21 -1.61 6.35
CA GLU A 112 6.19 -2.39 7.05
C GLU A 112 4.97 -2.70 6.18
N VAL A 113 4.53 -1.77 5.35
CA VAL A 113 3.48 -2.02 4.35
C VAL A 113 3.89 -3.12 3.38
N PHE A 114 5.13 -3.04 2.88
CA PHE A 114 5.66 -4.03 1.96
C PHE A 114 5.76 -5.42 2.59
N ASN A 115 6.29 -5.52 3.81
CA ASN A 115 6.42 -6.79 4.51
C ASN A 115 5.06 -7.42 4.83
N ALA A 116 4.06 -6.61 5.20
CA ALA A 116 2.72 -7.12 5.47
C ALA A 116 2.08 -7.75 4.23
N GLN A 117 2.24 -7.13 3.05
CA GLN A 117 1.68 -7.63 1.79
C GLN A 117 2.40 -8.88 1.23
N LEU A 118 3.61 -9.18 1.69
CA LEU A 118 4.33 -10.41 1.33
C LEU A 118 3.99 -11.60 2.21
N GLN A 119 3.42 -11.36 3.39
CA GLN A 119 3.02 -12.40 4.35
C GLN A 119 1.57 -12.85 4.14
N GLU A 120 0.75 -12.06 3.45
CA GLU A 120 -0.58 -12.41 2.96
C GLU A 120 -0.49 -13.19 1.63
#